data_AF-A0A975L8B2-F1
#
_entry.id   AF-A0A975L8B2-F1
#
_cell.length_a   1.000
_cell.length_b   1.000
_cell.length_c   1.000
_cell.angle_alpha   90.00
_cell.angle_beta   90.00
_cell.angle_gamma   90.00
#
_symmetry.space_group_name_H-M   'P 1'
#
loop_
_entity.id
_entity.type
_entity.pdbx_description
1 polymer ?
#
loop_
_entity_poly.entity_id
_entity_poly.type
_entity_poly.pdbx_seq_one_letter_code
_entity_poly.pdbx_strand_id
1 'polypeptide(L)'
;MSDAAVIEVEDRSTLEAWARTMRSTVVPVAENWWSITYQAEADLPSGGRVRCRYLYEIPRQAALRRWRRTYVVGLVHADGRSRCHHVRQVIPVGDSEPEERHRAELIASALVATERHDACGASVGNLEVYVVERATLWKPGVARY
;
A
#
# COMPACT_ATOMS: atom_id res chain seq x y z
N MET A 1 3.84 -22.85 -6.28
CA MET A 1 3.27 -21.73 -7.06
C MET A 1 4.41 -21.18 -7.89
N SER A 2 4.35 -21.21 -9.22
CA SER A 2 5.41 -20.59 -10.03
C SER A 2 5.31 -19.07 -9.87
N ASP A 3 6.44 -18.40 -9.65
CA ASP A 3 6.47 -16.95 -9.63
C ASP A 3 5.91 -16.41 -10.94
N ALA A 4 4.93 -15.52 -10.84
CA ALA A 4 4.34 -14.88 -12.01
C ALA A 4 5.43 -14.06 -12.71
N ALA A 5 5.59 -14.22 -14.02
CA ALA A 5 6.51 -13.38 -14.78
C ALA A 5 6.02 -11.93 -14.71
N VAL A 6 6.94 -10.99 -14.44
CA VAL A 6 6.63 -9.57 -14.33
C VAL A 6 7.21 -8.82 -15.52
N ILE A 7 6.37 -8.03 -16.18
CA ILE A 7 6.74 -7.11 -17.24
C ILE A 7 6.56 -5.70 -16.70
N GLU A 8 7.62 -4.91 -16.68
CA GLU A 8 7.56 -3.49 -16.34
C GLU A 8 7.49 -2.68 -17.64
N VAL A 9 6.58 -1.72 -17.71
CA VAL A 9 6.41 -0.83 -18.86
C VAL A 9 6.58 0.62 -18.46
N GLU A 10 7.05 1.44 -19.39
CA GLU A 10 7.46 2.83 -19.12
C GLU A 10 6.28 3.80 -19.03
N ASP A 11 5.13 3.44 -19.61
CA ASP A 11 3.97 4.32 -19.69
C ASP A 11 2.65 3.57 -19.56
N ARG A 12 1.62 4.34 -19.16
CA ARG A 12 0.28 3.81 -18.92
C ARG A 12 -0.39 3.27 -20.18
N SER A 13 -0.13 3.86 -21.35
CA SER A 13 -0.77 3.44 -22.60
C SER A 13 -0.28 2.06 -23.02
N THR A 14 1.00 1.76 -22.80
CA THR A 14 1.58 0.43 -23.02
C THR A 14 0.95 -0.61 -22.08
N LEU A 15 0.74 -0.28 -20.80
CA LEU A 15 0.04 -1.15 -19.86
C LEU A 15 -1.41 -1.41 -20.29
N GLU A 16 -2.14 -0.37 -20.69
CA GLU A 16 -3.53 -0.47 -21.12
C GLU A 16 -3.68 -1.27 -22.42
N ALA A 17 -2.76 -1.10 -23.37
CA ALA A 17 -2.71 -1.89 -24.59
C ALA A 17 -2.45 -3.37 -24.28
N TRP A 18 -1.48 -3.67 -23.40
CA TRP A 18 -1.22 -5.03 -22.95
C TRP A 18 -2.45 -5.64 -22.27
N ALA A 19 -3.08 -4.92 -21.34
CA ALA A 19 -4.25 -5.38 -20.61
C ALA A 19 -5.42 -5.68 -21.56
N ARG A 20 -5.63 -4.85 -22.58
CA ARG A 20 -6.67 -5.08 -23.61
C ARG A 20 -6.41 -6.35 -24.41
N THR A 21 -5.17 -6.56 -24.86
CA THR A 21 -4.75 -7.77 -25.58
C THR A 21 -4.97 -9.03 -24.73
N MET A 22 -4.66 -8.95 -23.44
CA MET A 22 -4.81 -10.06 -22.49
C MET A 22 -6.22 -10.19 -21.90
N ARG A 23 -7.15 -9.29 -22.25
CA ARG A 23 -8.50 -9.19 -21.65
C ARG A 23 -8.48 -9.06 -20.12
N SER A 24 -7.49 -8.36 -19.58
CA SER A 24 -7.34 -8.06 -18.16
C SER A 24 -7.80 -6.64 -17.84
N THR A 25 -8.12 -6.41 -16.56
CA THR A 25 -8.34 -5.06 -16.01
C THR A 25 -7.04 -4.51 -15.42
N VAL A 26 -6.83 -3.20 -15.56
CA VAL A 26 -5.75 -2.47 -14.88
C VAL A 26 -6.27 -1.98 -13.53
N VAL A 27 -5.55 -2.29 -12.45
CA VAL A 27 -5.88 -1.86 -11.08
C VAL A 27 -4.66 -1.25 -10.40
N PRO A 28 -4.81 -0.28 -9.48
CA PRO A 28 -3.73 0.14 -8.61
C PRO A 28 -3.43 -0.98 -7.60
N VAL A 29 -2.15 -1.34 -7.43
CA VAL A 29 -1.71 -2.39 -6.49
C VAL A 29 -0.80 -1.89 -5.38
N ALA A 30 -0.22 -0.70 -5.56
CA ALA A 30 0.51 0.00 -4.52
C ALA A 30 0.37 1.51 -4.74
N GLU A 31 0.15 2.25 -3.66
CA GLU A 31 0.05 3.70 -3.70
C GLU A 31 0.79 4.27 -2.49
N ASN A 32 1.62 5.27 -2.74
CA ASN A 32 2.21 6.11 -1.71
C ASN A 32 2.05 7.58 -2.10
N TRP A 33 2.60 8.51 -1.32
CA TRP A 33 2.39 9.93 -1.57
C TRP A 33 3.08 10.44 -2.85
N TRP A 34 4.06 9.74 -3.40
CA TRP A 34 4.85 10.14 -4.57
C TRP A 34 4.66 9.27 -5.82
N SER A 35 3.98 8.14 -5.72
CA SER A 35 3.80 7.20 -6.83
C SER A 35 2.57 6.32 -6.70
N ILE A 36 2.10 5.81 -7.84
CA ILE A 36 1.07 4.77 -7.93
C ILE A 36 1.59 3.68 -8.86
N THR A 37 1.59 2.43 -8.39
CA THR A 37 1.85 1.26 -9.24
C THR A 37 0.53 0.71 -9.76
N TYR A 38 0.35 0.76 -11.07
CA TYR A 38 -0.76 0.10 -11.75
C TYR A 38 -0.31 -1.28 -12.24
N GLN A 39 -1.20 -2.27 -12.17
CA GLN A 39 -0.94 -3.62 -12.62
C GLN A 39 -2.15 -4.18 -13.37
N ALA A 40 -1.88 -4.98 -14.39
CA ALA A 40 -2.83 -5.92 -14.97
C ALA A 40 -2.25 -7.34 -14.84
N GLU A 41 -3.11 -8.34 -14.66
CA GLU A 41 -2.70 -9.73 -14.44
C GLU A 41 -3.52 -10.65 -15.34
N ALA A 42 -2.85 -11.58 -16.02
CA ALA A 42 -3.49 -12.54 -16.88
C ALA A 42 -2.87 -13.93 -16.72
N ASP A 43 -3.71 -14.96 -16.79
CA ASP A 43 -3.28 -16.35 -16.84
C ASP A 43 -2.96 -16.73 -18.30
N LEU A 44 -1.81 -17.37 -18.50
CA LEU A 44 -1.37 -17.88 -19.80
C LEU A 44 -2.02 -19.25 -20.07
N PRO A 45 -2.21 -19.61 -21.35
CA PRO A 45 -2.68 -20.96 -21.73
C PRO A 45 -1.79 -22.10 -21.20
N SER A 46 -0.51 -21.82 -20.94
CA SER A 46 0.44 -22.76 -20.34
C SER A 46 0.25 -22.98 -18.83
N GLY A 47 -0.74 -22.34 -18.21
CA GLY A 47 -0.99 -22.39 -16.77
C GLY A 47 -0.10 -21.44 -15.94
N GLY A 48 0.79 -20.68 -16.59
CA GLY A 48 1.57 -19.63 -15.93
C GLY A 48 0.76 -18.35 -15.74
N ARG A 49 1.25 -17.44 -14.89
CA ARG A 49 0.64 -16.13 -14.67
C ARG A 49 1.61 -15.03 -15.04
N VAL A 50 1.11 -13.98 -15.67
CA VAL A 50 1.93 -12.81 -16.06
C VAL A 50 1.30 -11.54 -15.49
N ARG A 51 2.15 -10.68 -14.93
CA ARG A 51 1.80 -9.36 -14.44
C ARG A 51 2.47 -8.32 -15.31
N CYS A 52 1.72 -7.34 -15.78
CA CYS A 52 2.26 -6.15 -16.43
C CYS A 52 2.08 -4.95 -15.49
N ARG A 53 3.13 -4.16 -15.29
CA ARG A 53 3.17 -3.09 -14.30
C ARG A 53 3.66 -1.78 -14.89
N TYR A 54 3.07 -0.70 -14.40
CA TYR A 54 3.48 0.66 -14.70
C TYR A 54 3.57 1.46 -13.40
N LEU A 55 4.73 2.07 -13.15
CA LEU A 55 4.93 3.01 -12.05
C LEU A 55 4.64 4.43 -12.52
N TYR A 56 3.54 5.00 -12.07
CA TYR A 56 3.24 6.41 -12.26
C TYR A 56 3.93 7.25 -11.17
N GLU A 57 4.96 8.00 -11.53
CA GLU A 57 5.55 9.01 -10.66
C GLU A 57 4.67 10.26 -10.62
N ILE A 58 4.24 10.64 -9.41
CA ILE A 58 3.37 11.78 -9.21
C ILE A 58 4.20 13.06 -9.32
N PRO A 59 3.79 14.05 -10.14
CA PRO A 59 4.50 15.31 -10.26
C PRO A 59 4.77 15.95 -8.90
N ARG A 60 5.99 16.48 -8.71
CA ARG A 60 6.50 16.93 -7.41
C ARG A 60 5.52 17.79 -6.61
N GLN A 61 4.87 18.77 -7.25
CA GLN A 61 3.90 19.64 -6.56
C GLN A 61 2.69 18.88 -6.03
N ALA A 62 2.18 17.90 -6.78
CA ALA A 62 1.10 17.04 -6.33
C ALA A 62 1.56 16.07 -5.25
N ALA A 63 2.77 15.51 -5.37
CA ALA A 63 3.37 14.65 -4.35
C ALA A 63 3.53 15.37 -3.01
N LEU A 64 3.96 16.64 -3.02
CA LEU A 64 4.07 17.46 -1.80
C LEU A 64 2.71 17.70 -1.13
N ARG A 65 1.65 17.96 -1.92
CA ARG A 65 0.30 18.10 -1.36
C ARG A 65 -0.19 16.81 -0.73
N ARG A 66 0.06 15.66 -1.39
CA ARG A 66 -0.26 14.34 -0.86
C ARG A 66 0.52 14.03 0.42
N TRP A 67 1.82 14.33 0.43
CA TRP A 67 2.69 14.15 1.60
C TRP A 67 2.17 14.89 2.84
N ARG A 68 1.72 16.14 2.68
CA ARG A 68 1.14 16.94 3.77
C ARG A 68 -0.14 16.33 4.37
N ARG A 69 -0.88 15.53 3.59
CA ARG A 69 -2.11 14.83 4.01
C ARG A 69 -1.85 13.37 4.40
N THR A 70 -0.61 12.90 4.31
CA THR A 70 -0.26 11.52 4.61
C THR A 70 -0.01 11.37 6.11
N TYR A 71 -0.52 10.29 6.69
CA TYR A 71 -0.19 9.82 8.02
C TYR A 71 0.69 8.58 7.93
N VAL A 72 1.68 8.51 8.82
CA VAL A 72 2.44 7.32 9.14
C VAL A 72 1.79 6.68 10.35
N VAL A 73 1.33 5.44 10.19
CA VAL A 73 0.71 4.64 11.24
C VAL A 73 1.59 3.44 11.53
N GLY A 74 2.01 3.30 12.78
CA GLY A 74 2.74 2.13 13.27
C GLY A 74 1.80 1.25 14.08
N LEU A 75 1.79 -0.03 13.72
CA LEU A 75 0.97 -1.07 14.34
C LEU A 75 1.85 -2.20 14.82
N VAL A 76 1.45 -2.85 15.89
CA VAL A 76 2.14 -4.01 16.45
C VAL A 76 1.12 -5.08 16.82
N HIS A 77 1.48 -6.34 16.65
CA HIS A 77 0.77 -7.45 17.29
C HIS A 77 1.77 -8.47 17.81
N ALA A 78 1.34 -9.25 18.81
CA ALA A 78 2.09 -10.40 19.27
C ALA A 78 1.81 -11.60 18.35
N ASP A 79 2.85 -12.38 18.08
CA ASP A 79 2.76 -13.72 17.51
C ASP A 79 3.62 -14.64 18.38
N GLY A 80 2.96 -15.33 19.32
CA GLY A 80 3.62 -16.12 20.36
C GLY A 80 4.58 -15.28 21.23
N ARG A 81 5.89 -15.48 21.05
CA ARG A 81 6.95 -14.78 21.80
C ARG A 81 7.56 -13.58 21.05
N SER A 82 7.18 -13.36 19.80
CA SER A 82 7.67 -12.27 18.96
C SER A 82 6.65 -11.15 18.83
N ARG A 83 7.14 -9.93 18.57
CA ARG A 83 6.32 -8.79 18.16
C ARG A 83 6.55 -8.50 16.69
N CYS A 84 5.48 -8.46 15.92
CA CYS A 84 5.53 -8.07 14.51
C CYS A 84 5.12 -6.60 14.39
N HIS A 85 6.02 -5.78 13.84
CA HIS A 85 5.78 -4.36 13.63
C HIS A 85 5.43 -4.08 12.17
N HIS A 86 4.38 -3.29 11.96
CA HIS A 86 3.91 -2.87 10.66
C HIS A 86 3.86 -1.36 10.60
N VAL A 87 4.35 -0.78 9.51
CA VAL A 87 4.21 0.66 9.24
C VAL A 87 3.42 0.82 7.96
N ARG A 88 2.45 1.74 7.96
CA ARG A 88 1.67 2.12 6.78
C ARG A 88 1.66 3.63 6.59
N GLN A 89 1.72 4.04 5.34
CA GLN A 89 1.49 5.41 4.92
C GLN A 89 0.09 5.47 4.32
N VAL A 90 -0.77 6.32 4.89
CA VAL A 90 -2.18 6.41 4.49
C VAL A 90 -2.57 7.85 4.27
N ILE A 91 -3.42 8.10 3.28
CA ILE A 91 -3.99 9.43 3.02
C ILE A 91 -5.48 9.35 3.36
N PRO A 92 -5.88 9.65 4.60
CA PRO A 92 -7.29 9.62 4.99
C PRO A 92 -8.06 10.79 4.35
N VAL A 93 -9.37 10.60 4.19
CA VAL A 93 -10.31 11.68 3.86
C VAL A 93 -11.04 12.04 5.15
N GLY A 94 -11.01 13.30 5.58
CA GLY A 94 -11.74 13.82 6.73
C GLY A 94 -11.80 15.34 6.71
N ASP A 95 -12.68 15.91 7.53
CA ASP A 95 -12.93 17.35 7.58
C ASP A 95 -12.13 18.04 8.71
N SER A 96 -11.55 17.25 9.62
CA SER A 96 -10.73 17.73 10.74
C SER A 96 -9.55 16.81 11.03
N GLU A 97 -8.50 17.34 11.67
CA GLU A 97 -7.32 16.53 12.02
C GLU A 97 -7.63 15.31 12.91
N PRO A 98 -8.45 15.41 13.97
CA PRO A 98 -8.79 14.24 14.79
C PRO A 98 -9.51 13.14 13.99
N GLU A 99 -10.38 13.55 13.06
CA GLU A 99 -11.07 12.62 12.17
C GLU A 99 -10.12 11.97 11.16
N GLU A 100 -9.26 12.77 10.51
CA GLU A 100 -8.21 12.26 9.62
C GLU A 100 -7.33 11.24 10.36
N ARG A 101 -6.91 11.57 11.58
CA ARG A 101 -6.09 10.69 12.44
C ARG A 101 -6.80 9.36 12.73
N HIS A 102 -8.05 9.41 13.18
CA HIS A 102 -8.81 8.20 13.48
C HIS A 102 -9.04 7.34 12.23
N ARG A 103 -9.36 7.96 11.08
CA ARG A 103 -9.51 7.24 9.81
C ARG A 103 -8.19 6.63 9.34
N ALA A 104 -7.05 7.30 9.57
CA ALA A 104 -5.74 6.74 9.27
C ALA A 104 -5.48 5.44 10.05
N GLU A 105 -5.83 5.40 11.33
CA GLU A 105 -5.74 4.19 12.17
C GLU A 105 -6.56 3.04 11.58
N LEU A 106 -7.82 3.30 11.23
CA LEU A 106 -8.73 2.31 10.67
C LEU A 106 -8.24 1.77 9.32
N ILE A 107 -7.86 2.66 8.40
CA ILE A 107 -7.36 2.28 7.08
C ILE A 107 -6.08 1.44 7.21
N ALA A 108 -5.13 1.88 8.03
CA ALA A 108 -3.87 1.17 8.21
C ALA A 108 -4.09 -0.23 8.84
N SER A 109 -4.99 -0.34 9.81
CA SER A 109 -5.35 -1.61 10.45
C SER A 109 -6.01 -2.57 9.46
N ALA A 110 -6.93 -2.08 8.65
CA ALA A 110 -7.60 -2.87 7.61
C ALA A 110 -6.62 -3.35 6.53
N LEU A 111 -5.67 -2.49 6.10
CA LEU A 111 -4.63 -2.86 5.14
C LEU A 111 -3.72 -3.95 5.70
N VAL A 112 -3.21 -3.79 6.93
CA VAL A 112 -2.35 -4.82 7.55
C VAL A 112 -3.10 -6.13 7.73
N ALA A 113 -4.34 -6.11 8.23
CA ALA A 113 -5.15 -7.30 8.36
C ALA A 113 -5.37 -7.98 6.99
N THR A 114 -5.70 -7.24 5.95
CA THR A 114 -5.97 -7.81 4.61
C THR A 114 -4.70 -8.38 3.97
N GLU A 115 -3.57 -7.67 4.07
CA GLU A 115 -2.34 -8.02 3.36
C GLU A 115 -1.46 -9.03 4.10
N ARG A 116 -1.55 -9.08 5.43
CA ARG A 116 -0.59 -9.80 6.29
C ARG A 116 -1.22 -10.89 7.14
N HIS A 117 -2.53 -11.09 7.09
CA HIS A 117 -3.18 -12.18 7.83
C HIS A 117 -2.53 -13.54 7.54
N ASP A 118 -2.41 -13.92 6.28
CA ASP A 118 -1.85 -15.22 5.89
C ASP A 118 -0.34 -15.34 6.19
N ALA A 119 0.36 -14.20 6.33
CA ALA A 119 1.80 -14.16 6.53
C ALA A 119 2.21 -14.15 8.01
N CYS A 120 1.47 -13.46 8.87
CA CYS A 120 1.83 -13.30 10.29
C CYS A 120 0.62 -13.33 11.23
N GLY A 121 -0.57 -13.71 10.77
CA GLY A 121 -1.78 -13.77 11.61
C GLY A 121 -2.32 -12.41 12.04
N ALA A 122 -1.86 -11.31 11.42
CA ALA A 122 -2.37 -9.98 11.74
C ALA A 122 -3.89 -9.91 11.46
N SER A 123 -4.63 -9.30 12.37
CA SER A 123 -6.07 -9.08 12.27
C SER A 123 -6.45 -7.78 12.95
N VAL A 124 -7.59 -7.21 12.60
CA VAL A 124 -8.08 -5.99 13.26
C VAL A 124 -8.22 -6.18 14.78
N GLY A 125 -8.51 -7.41 15.24
CA GLY A 125 -8.69 -7.72 16.66
C GLY A 125 -7.39 -7.89 17.47
N ASN A 126 -6.22 -8.05 16.83
CA ASN A 126 -4.94 -8.23 17.52
C ASN A 126 -3.91 -7.14 17.22
N LEU A 127 -4.22 -6.20 16.32
CA LEU A 127 -3.37 -5.06 16.01
C LEU A 127 -3.57 -3.94 17.01
N GLU A 128 -2.46 -3.48 17.60
CA GLU A 128 -2.39 -2.29 18.44
C GLU A 128 -1.69 -1.16 17.67
N VAL A 129 -2.33 0.00 17.61
CA VAL A 129 -1.71 1.21 17.03
C VAL A 129 -0.90 1.92 18.10
N TYR A 130 0.42 2.05 17.87
CA TYR A 130 1.32 2.72 18.82
C TYR A 130 1.79 4.09 18.33
N VAL A 131 1.61 4.42 17.04
CA VAL A 131 1.94 5.74 16.52
C VAL A 131 1.04 6.12 15.34
N VAL A 132 0.63 7.39 15.32
CA VAL A 132 -0.10 8.02 14.22
C VAL A 132 0.38 9.46 14.11
N GLU A 133 1.15 9.74 13.07
CA GLU A 133 1.76 11.05 12.89
C GLU A 133 1.66 11.50 11.43
N ARG A 134 1.54 12.81 11.20
CA ARG A 134 1.67 13.34 9.85
C ARG A 134 3.06 12.99 9.30
N ALA A 135 3.13 12.58 8.05
CA ALA A 135 4.39 12.21 7.38
C ALA A 135 5.39 13.37 7.32
N THR A 136 4.91 14.61 7.45
CA THR A 136 5.74 15.83 7.56
C THR A 136 6.46 15.97 8.91
N LEU A 137 5.97 15.30 9.94
CA LEU A 137 6.50 15.34 11.30
C LEU A 137 7.25 14.05 11.67
N TRP A 138 7.00 12.97 10.92
CA TRP A 138 7.62 11.68 11.12
C TRP A 138 9.15 11.75 10.99
N LYS A 139 9.85 11.33 12.05
CA LYS A 139 11.31 11.20 12.05
C LYS A 139 11.68 9.71 12.09
N PRO A 140 12.24 9.16 10.99
CA PRO A 140 12.70 7.78 11.00
C PRO A 140 13.71 7.55 12.14
N GLY A 141 13.51 6.49 12.93
CA GLY A 141 14.45 6.09 13.99
C GLY A 141 14.18 6.66 15.38
N VAL A 142 13.17 7.53 15.57
CA VAL A 142 12.70 7.93 16.91
C VAL A 142 11.56 6.99 17.32
N ALA A 143 11.86 5.69 17.44
CA ALA A 143 10.92 4.79 18.06
C ALA A 143 10.89 5.11 19.55
N ARG A 144 9.82 5.76 20.00
CA ARG A 144 9.49 5.84 21.42
C ARG A 144 8.95 4.47 21.82
N TYR A 145 9.86 3.57 22.21
CA TYR A 145 9.54 2.35 22.95
C TYR A 145 9.62 2.64 24.44
#